data_AF-A0A077RB68-F1
#
_entry.id   AF-A0A077RB68-F1
#
_cell.length_a   1.000
_cell.length_b   1.000
_cell.length_c   1.000
_cell.angle_alpha   90.00
_cell.angle_beta   90.00
_cell.angle_gamma   90.00
#
_symmetry.space_group_name_H-M   'P 1'
#
loop_
_entity.id
_entity.type
_entity.pdbx_description
1 polymer ?
#
loop_
_entity_poly.entity_id
_entity_poly.type
_entity_poly.pdbx_seq_one_letter_code
_entity_poly.pdbx_strand_id
1 'polypeptide(L)'
;MPVSLVAKAKAGALTLLALALVTRQATASSPRLNRFDLDLQGRDPSVHDALPLFADNFADIPHSLVRRQSADAQNSIVSLSATDPIQAAVQAELLPNVSNNAAGTTDTTGNLLQGDGYYNFAWNSAVYFTPNAATNGSDEGGWQELPDIPGFTLNRTFAVHNVFKNESGVLPFYITNNADPSKVLRAIVVWPGKPRDIWKYANLMMNARSVAVSSNFAQQSATNDSFVIVAPAMMNQMDLAAGAAHSNEIVFHGSSWQRGAPSRNPPMKHAVTSYAAVDQVIDELFNKNTYPNLNQVVVAGHSMGGQAAQRYALMKKTKAYDDNMRFWIGNPGSWAWLIDSRPYMNVNDSCQPNDAWDTWPYGLNGNQSKITSYARKDVVANKTYVLDRFLNRQISYALALLDLGAGDTHCPARWQGGNHLDRGSQFVLQYQNTSAFYLQGKFPPKHTLDYIANVSHQDYAMYSTNMSIQRLFYDGLTVRNPDVTNTTNPGDKKNSTKVKGHKAFATPAHEKVAIGLLAGSLGLLFIVFTALPIIFTADHVKDVDISWDAQSYLSSESRRMLVDRKW
;
A
#
# COMPACT_ATOMS: atom_id res chain seq x y z
N MET A 1 44.59 -13.68 58.40
CA MET A 1 44.12 -14.05 59.76
C MET A 1 42.65 -14.49 59.66
N PRO A 2 42.14 -15.38 60.54
CA PRO A 2 40.86 -16.09 60.38
C PRO A 2 39.68 -15.33 61.02
N VAL A 3 38.41 -15.78 61.04
CA VAL A 3 37.74 -17.10 60.83
C VAL A 3 36.44 -16.87 59.99
N SER A 4 35.47 -17.73 59.64
CA SER A 4 35.02 -19.15 59.84
C SER A 4 33.89 -19.41 58.79
N LEU A 5 33.35 -20.58 58.37
CA LEU A 5 33.55 -22.06 58.39
C LEU A 5 33.16 -22.54 56.93
N VAL A 6 33.32 -23.74 56.36
CA VAL A 6 33.37 -25.17 56.76
C VAL A 6 31.95 -25.76 57.05
N ALA A 7 31.43 -26.82 56.41
CA ALA A 7 31.89 -27.72 55.33
C ALA A 7 30.66 -28.15 54.45
N LYS A 8 30.77 -28.50 53.16
CA LYS A 8 31.04 -29.84 52.55
C LYS A 8 30.16 -31.01 53.05
N ALA A 9 29.72 -31.99 52.24
CA ALA A 9 29.65 -32.15 50.77
C ALA A 9 28.95 -33.48 50.37
N LYS A 10 28.70 -33.68 49.05
CA LYS A 10 28.42 -34.96 48.35
C LYS A 10 27.06 -35.64 48.64
N ALA A 11 26.63 -36.67 47.89
CA ALA A 11 26.63 -36.97 46.44
C ALA A 11 25.99 -38.37 46.23
N GLY A 12 25.29 -38.62 45.12
CA GLY A 12 24.87 -39.97 44.76
C GLY A 12 23.82 -40.02 43.65
N ALA A 13 24.09 -40.81 42.60
CA ALA A 13 23.14 -41.17 41.57
C ALA A 13 23.30 -42.67 41.26
N LEU A 14 22.20 -43.37 40.97
CA LEU A 14 22.19 -44.68 40.30
C LEU A 14 20.85 -44.89 39.58
N THR A 15 20.76 -45.93 38.76
CA THR A 15 19.84 -46.06 37.62
C THR A 15 18.92 -47.29 37.68
N LEU A 16 18.15 -47.52 36.58
CA LEU A 16 17.25 -48.65 36.25
C LEU A 16 15.76 -48.38 36.63
N LEU A 17 14.73 -48.81 35.87
CA LEU A 17 14.67 -49.78 34.75
C LEU A 17 13.50 -49.47 33.76
N ALA A 18 13.47 -50.19 32.62
CA ALA A 18 12.27 -50.62 31.86
C ALA A 18 11.53 -49.65 30.89
N LEU A 19 12.04 -49.67 29.66
CA LEU A 19 11.38 -49.64 28.34
C LEU A 19 9.85 -49.95 28.25
N ALA A 20 9.10 -49.12 27.50
CA ALA A 20 7.93 -49.55 26.69
C ALA A 20 7.60 -48.52 25.57
N LEU A 21 7.38 -48.95 24.33
CA LEU A 21 6.83 -48.12 23.24
C LEU A 21 5.38 -48.54 22.92
N VAL A 22 4.48 -47.56 22.79
CA VAL A 22 3.33 -47.59 21.85
C VAL A 22 3.08 -46.18 21.32
N THR A 23 2.82 -46.05 20.01
CA THR A 23 2.53 -44.76 19.34
C THR A 23 1.07 -44.65 18.87
N ARG A 24 0.44 -43.50 19.15
CA ARG A 24 -0.64 -42.81 18.38
C ARG A 24 -0.97 -41.51 19.16
N GLN A 25 -0.84 -40.29 18.66
CA GLN A 25 -1.28 -39.63 17.41
C GLN A 25 -2.71 -39.07 17.49
N ALA A 26 -2.79 -37.72 17.51
CA ALA A 26 -4.00 -36.87 17.43
C ALA A 26 -5.00 -36.98 18.61
N THR A 27 -5.94 -36.05 18.87
CA THR A 27 -6.38 -34.83 18.14
C THR A 27 -6.43 -33.58 19.04
N ALA A 28 -6.65 -32.40 18.46
CA ALA A 28 -6.90 -31.15 19.19
C ALA A 28 -8.28 -31.11 19.87
N SER A 29 -8.42 -30.27 20.91
CA SER A 29 -9.67 -30.02 21.64
C SER A 29 -9.99 -28.52 21.74
N SER A 30 -11.10 -28.10 21.12
CA SER A 30 -11.63 -26.74 21.28
C SER A 30 -12.41 -26.61 22.60
N PRO A 31 -12.25 -25.53 23.38
CA PRO A 31 -13.06 -25.31 24.57
C PRO A 31 -14.50 -24.96 24.20
N ARG A 32 -15.47 -25.57 24.90
CA ARG A 32 -16.88 -25.16 24.88
C ARG A 32 -17.21 -24.32 26.11
N LEU A 33 -18.26 -23.50 25.98
CA LEU A 33 -18.78 -22.60 27.02
C LEU A 33 -19.27 -23.37 28.25
N ASN A 34 -19.03 -22.82 29.44
CA ASN A 34 -19.67 -23.29 30.66
C ASN A 34 -21.15 -22.88 30.67
N ARG A 35 -22.04 -23.85 30.92
CA ARG A 35 -23.40 -23.61 31.41
C ARG A 35 -23.37 -23.73 32.93
N PHE A 36 -24.01 -22.80 33.63
CA PHE A 36 -24.44 -23.01 35.02
C PHE A 36 -25.89 -23.50 34.98
N ASP A 37 -26.14 -24.66 35.56
CA ASP A 37 -27.49 -25.14 35.87
C ASP A 37 -27.85 -24.74 37.31
N LEU A 38 -29.05 -24.21 37.51
CA LEU A 38 -29.70 -24.13 38.82
C LEU A 38 -31.19 -24.41 38.63
N ASP A 39 -31.63 -25.59 39.06
CA ASP A 39 -33.05 -26.00 39.06
C ASP A 39 -33.62 -25.84 40.47
N LEU A 40 -34.85 -25.32 40.58
CA LEU A 40 -35.78 -25.59 41.67
C LEU A 40 -37.21 -25.08 41.35
N GLN A 41 -38.01 -25.93 40.72
CA GLN A 41 -39.47 -26.18 40.95
C GLN A 41 -40.44 -24.99 41.14
N GLY A 42 -41.52 -24.90 40.32
CA GLY A 42 -42.53 -23.83 40.54
C GLY A 42 -43.89 -23.78 39.82
N ARG A 43 -44.53 -24.91 39.44
CA ARG A 43 -45.92 -24.97 38.88
C ARG A 43 -46.14 -24.43 37.45
N ASP A 44 -47.37 -24.66 36.96
CA ASP A 44 -47.86 -24.71 35.56
C ASP A 44 -49.35 -24.23 35.54
N PRO A 45 -50.08 -24.09 34.41
CA PRO A 45 -50.07 -22.93 33.53
C PRO A 45 -51.47 -22.28 33.30
N SER A 46 -51.54 -21.15 32.61
CA SER A 46 -52.76 -20.69 31.90
C SER A 46 -52.43 -19.78 30.71
N VAL A 47 -53.43 -19.55 29.84
CA VAL A 47 -53.32 -18.87 28.53
C VAL A 47 -54.44 -17.83 28.39
N HIS A 48 -54.15 -16.72 27.67
CA HIS A 48 -54.98 -15.50 27.52
C HIS A 48 -55.03 -14.65 28.83
N ASP A 49 -55.08 -13.32 28.82
CA ASP A 49 -55.73 -12.40 27.87
C ASP A 49 -55.12 -10.97 27.81
N ALA A 50 -55.64 -10.15 26.88
CA ALA A 50 -55.72 -8.67 26.88
C ALA A 50 -54.48 -7.75 27.10
N LEU A 51 -54.12 -7.00 26.04
CA LEU A 51 -53.73 -5.58 26.10
C LEU A 51 -55.00 -4.68 26.17
N PRO A 52 -54.94 -3.36 26.47
CA PRO A 52 -53.80 -2.50 26.83
C PRO A 52 -54.02 -1.66 28.13
N LEU A 53 -53.04 -0.80 28.50
CA LEU A 53 -53.18 0.65 28.80
C LEU A 53 -52.07 1.18 29.75
N PHE A 54 -51.40 2.25 29.30
CA PHE A 54 -50.60 3.27 30.01
C PHE A 54 -49.82 2.99 31.32
N ALA A 55 -48.49 3.07 31.14
CA ALA A 55 -47.57 3.99 31.83
C ALA A 55 -46.89 3.62 33.18
N ASP A 56 -45.75 4.28 33.36
CA ASP A 56 -45.02 4.61 34.59
C ASP A 56 -44.52 3.47 35.51
N ASN A 57 -43.38 2.90 35.12
CA ASN A 57 -42.16 3.11 35.93
C ASN A 57 -40.88 2.89 35.10
N PHE A 58 -40.25 4.01 34.68
CA PHE A 58 -38.90 4.00 34.09
C PHE A 58 -37.86 4.41 35.14
N ALA A 59 -37.17 3.42 35.71
CA ALA A 59 -35.96 3.61 36.49
C ALA A 59 -34.99 2.43 36.28
N ASP A 60 -33.68 2.73 36.28
CA ASP A 60 -32.59 1.82 36.63
C ASP A 60 -32.30 0.55 35.79
N ILE A 61 -32.34 0.63 34.45
CA ILE A 61 -31.38 -0.13 33.61
C ILE A 61 -30.88 0.71 32.41
N PRO A 62 -29.65 1.24 32.42
CA PRO A 62 -29.05 1.93 31.26
C PRO A 62 -28.40 0.94 30.27
N HIS A 63 -29.13 -0.09 29.85
CA HIS A 63 -28.79 -0.82 28.62
C HIS A 63 -29.39 -0.05 27.44
N SER A 64 -28.57 0.73 26.75
CA SER A 64 -28.96 1.39 25.50
C SER A 64 -29.32 0.33 24.46
N LEU A 65 -30.62 0.12 24.25
CA LEU A 65 -31.14 -0.76 23.20
C LEU A 65 -30.76 -0.18 21.84
N VAL A 66 -29.60 -0.62 21.33
CA VAL A 66 -29.07 -0.13 20.06
C VAL A 66 -30.05 -0.48 18.94
N ARG A 67 -30.55 0.56 18.27
CA ARG A 67 -31.62 0.43 17.29
C ARG A 67 -31.06 -0.16 15.99
N ARG A 68 -31.05 -1.49 15.90
CA ARG A 68 -30.64 -2.26 14.71
C ARG A 68 -31.21 -1.62 13.45
N GLN A 69 -30.35 -1.39 12.45
CA GLN A 69 -30.74 -0.80 11.17
C GLN A 69 -31.83 -1.64 10.48
N SER A 70 -32.82 -0.99 9.88
CA SER A 70 -33.86 -1.68 9.11
C SER A 70 -33.28 -2.31 7.84
N ALA A 71 -33.68 -3.55 7.54
CA ALA A 71 -33.34 -4.21 6.29
C ALA A 71 -33.95 -3.48 5.08
N ASP A 72 -35.16 -2.94 5.20
CA ASP A 72 -35.83 -2.21 4.12
C ASP A 72 -35.16 -0.86 3.84
N ALA A 73 -34.68 -0.17 4.88
CA ALA A 73 -33.90 1.05 4.73
C ALA A 73 -32.57 0.77 4.01
N GLN A 74 -31.86 -0.30 4.43
CA GLN A 74 -30.63 -0.72 3.75
C GLN A 74 -30.88 -1.13 2.29
N ASN A 75 -31.91 -1.94 2.01
CA ASN A 75 -32.27 -2.35 0.65
C ASN A 75 -32.65 -1.15 -0.24
N SER A 76 -33.30 -0.12 0.33
CA SER A 76 -33.60 1.14 -0.36
C SER A 76 -32.33 1.91 -0.72
N ILE A 77 -31.35 1.99 0.20
CA ILE A 77 -30.05 2.64 -0.03
C ILE A 77 -29.24 1.90 -1.11
N VAL A 78 -29.21 0.56 -1.08
CA VAL A 78 -28.57 -0.27 -2.13
C VAL A 78 -29.22 -0.01 -3.50
N SER A 79 -30.55 0.01 -3.56
CA SER A 79 -31.28 0.25 -4.81
C SER A 79 -31.04 1.65 -5.38
N LEU A 80 -30.89 2.65 -4.50
CA LEU A 80 -30.65 4.04 -4.86
C LEU A 80 -29.19 4.29 -5.28
N SER A 81 -28.21 3.54 -4.74
CA SER A 81 -26.79 3.79 -5.02
C SER A 81 -26.40 3.59 -6.48
N ALA A 82 -27.17 2.81 -7.23
CA ALA A 82 -26.99 2.59 -8.66
C ALA A 82 -27.50 3.76 -9.55
N THR A 83 -28.34 4.66 -9.02
CA THR A 83 -29.00 5.73 -9.80
C THR A 83 -28.71 7.13 -9.27
N ASP A 84 -28.66 7.31 -7.96
CA ASP A 84 -28.18 8.51 -7.29
C ASP A 84 -27.23 8.15 -6.12
N PRO A 85 -25.93 7.96 -6.41
CA PRO A 85 -24.89 7.73 -5.40
C PRO A 85 -24.86 8.76 -4.28
N ILE A 86 -25.19 10.02 -4.59
CA ILE A 86 -25.12 11.13 -3.65
C ILE A 86 -26.30 11.07 -2.68
N GLN A 87 -27.53 10.92 -3.20
CA GLN A 87 -28.72 10.80 -2.35
C GLN A 87 -28.73 9.46 -1.58
N ALA A 88 -28.14 8.39 -2.12
CA ALA A 88 -27.88 7.16 -1.38
C ALA A 88 -26.94 7.38 -0.18
N ALA A 89 -25.87 8.16 -0.34
CA ALA A 89 -24.97 8.51 0.76
C ALA A 89 -25.64 9.39 1.82
N VAL A 90 -26.51 10.33 1.42
CA VAL A 90 -27.35 11.10 2.37
C VAL A 90 -28.26 10.16 3.18
N GLN A 91 -28.86 9.14 2.55
CA GLN A 91 -29.70 8.16 3.25
C GLN A 91 -28.89 7.21 4.15
N ALA A 92 -27.64 6.90 3.79
CA ALA A 92 -26.73 6.12 4.64
C ALA A 92 -26.36 6.87 5.93
N GLU A 93 -26.12 8.20 5.86
CA GLU A 93 -25.84 9.03 7.04
C GLU A 93 -27.01 9.12 8.04
N LEU A 94 -28.24 8.86 7.57
CA LEU A 94 -29.47 8.83 8.38
C LEU A 94 -29.72 7.47 9.05
N LEU A 95 -28.91 6.44 8.76
CA LEU A 95 -28.99 5.16 9.47
C LEU A 95 -28.50 5.31 10.93
N PRO A 96 -29.10 4.57 11.88
CA PRO A 96 -28.64 4.54 13.26
C PRO A 96 -27.13 4.30 13.41
N ASN A 97 -26.50 5.09 14.29
CA ASN A 97 -25.09 5.03 14.67
C ASN A 97 -24.06 5.36 13.57
N VAL A 98 -24.49 5.80 12.38
CA VAL A 98 -23.56 6.21 11.30
C VAL A 98 -23.03 7.61 11.57
N SER A 99 -23.80 8.65 11.27
CA SER A 99 -23.38 10.04 11.47
C SER A 99 -23.31 10.42 12.97
N ASN A 100 -22.51 11.44 13.29
CA ASN A 100 -22.31 11.99 14.64
C ASN A 100 -21.70 11.02 15.68
N ASN A 101 -21.41 9.76 15.31
CA ASN A 101 -20.76 8.76 16.17
C ASN A 101 -19.24 8.98 16.25
N ALA A 102 -18.77 10.18 16.63
CA ALA A 102 -17.37 10.60 16.56
C ALA A 102 -16.38 9.79 17.43
N ALA A 103 -16.89 8.89 18.28
CA ALA A 103 -16.12 7.92 19.06
C ALA A 103 -15.90 6.58 18.32
N GLY A 104 -16.77 6.21 17.38
CA GLY A 104 -16.67 4.97 16.61
C GLY A 104 -16.94 3.71 17.45
N THR A 105 -18.14 3.59 18.02
CA THR A 105 -18.55 2.37 18.73
C THR A 105 -18.47 1.14 17.82
N THR A 106 -17.66 0.14 18.17
CA THR A 106 -17.62 -1.17 17.48
C THR A 106 -18.88 -1.98 17.77
N ASP A 107 -20.02 -1.50 17.30
CA ASP A 107 -21.30 -2.20 17.36
C ASP A 107 -21.35 -3.30 16.29
N THR A 108 -20.90 -4.49 16.68
CA THR A 108 -21.00 -5.71 15.87
C THR A 108 -22.33 -6.45 16.08
N THR A 109 -23.28 -5.89 16.85
CA THR A 109 -24.57 -6.55 17.13
C THR A 109 -25.48 -6.63 15.90
N GLY A 110 -25.27 -5.74 14.91
CA GLY A 110 -25.99 -5.78 13.64
C GLY A 110 -25.63 -6.96 12.74
N ASN A 111 -24.40 -7.50 12.85
CA ASN A 111 -23.81 -8.47 11.92
C ASN A 111 -24.73 -9.69 11.68
N LEU A 112 -25.07 -9.99 10.42
CA LEU A 112 -25.80 -11.21 10.05
C LEU A 112 -25.11 -12.48 10.55
N LEU A 113 -23.78 -12.48 10.47
CA LEU A 113 -22.92 -13.62 10.69
C LEU A 113 -21.80 -13.19 11.63
N GLN A 114 -21.65 -13.91 12.73
CA GLN A 114 -20.70 -13.57 13.80
C GLN A 114 -19.27 -13.99 13.40
N GLY A 115 -18.29 -13.22 13.90
CA GLY A 115 -16.89 -13.30 13.47
C GLY A 115 -16.63 -12.69 12.09
N ASP A 116 -15.45 -12.96 11.53
CA ASP A 116 -14.92 -12.28 10.33
C ASP A 116 -15.59 -12.69 8.99
N GLY A 117 -16.51 -13.66 9.00
CA GLY A 117 -17.24 -14.09 7.80
C GLY A 117 -16.47 -15.01 6.85
N TYR A 118 -15.55 -15.84 7.34
CA TYR A 118 -14.80 -16.83 6.53
C TYR A 118 -15.62 -18.09 6.18
N TYR A 119 -16.83 -17.89 5.68
CA TYR A 119 -17.75 -18.93 5.23
C TYR A 119 -18.79 -18.32 4.29
N ASN A 120 -19.57 -19.16 3.61
CA ASN A 120 -20.59 -18.66 2.68
C ASN A 120 -21.78 -18.02 3.39
N PHE A 121 -22.24 -16.93 2.78
CA PHE A 121 -23.48 -16.25 3.04
C PHE A 121 -24.60 -16.92 2.23
N ALA A 122 -25.85 -16.51 2.41
CA ALA A 122 -26.98 -17.13 1.71
C ALA A 122 -26.82 -17.12 0.18
N TRP A 123 -26.32 -16.01 -0.39
CA TRP A 123 -26.19 -15.79 -1.84
C TRP A 123 -25.09 -16.61 -2.54
N ASN A 124 -24.07 -17.08 -1.81
CA ASN A 124 -22.98 -17.90 -2.35
C ASN A 124 -22.89 -19.31 -1.71
N SER A 125 -23.91 -19.70 -0.95
CA SER A 125 -24.02 -21.00 -0.25
C SER A 125 -23.79 -22.24 -1.13
N ALA A 126 -24.10 -22.16 -2.43
CA ALA A 126 -23.96 -23.26 -3.40
C ALA A 126 -22.51 -23.50 -3.90
N VAL A 127 -21.54 -22.67 -3.54
CA VAL A 127 -20.16 -22.70 -4.05
C VAL A 127 -19.20 -23.09 -2.95
N TYR A 128 -18.33 -24.11 -3.14
CA TYR A 128 -17.41 -24.53 -2.08
C TYR A 128 -16.45 -23.40 -1.67
N PHE A 129 -16.39 -23.11 -0.37
CA PHE A 129 -15.45 -22.16 0.22
C PHE A 129 -14.15 -22.86 0.64
N THR A 130 -13.04 -22.52 -0.03
CA THR A 130 -11.69 -22.96 0.33
C THR A 130 -11.21 -22.20 1.57
N PRO A 131 -10.94 -22.88 2.71
CA PRO A 131 -10.45 -22.23 3.92
C PRO A 131 -9.09 -21.53 3.72
N ASN A 132 -8.84 -20.49 4.50
CA ASN A 132 -7.53 -19.81 4.51
C ASN A 132 -6.46 -20.70 5.16
N ALA A 133 -5.22 -20.63 4.64
CA ALA A 133 -4.08 -21.22 5.34
C ALA A 133 -3.82 -20.46 6.66
N ALA A 134 -3.54 -21.23 7.72
CA ALA A 134 -3.03 -20.71 8.98
C ALA A 134 -1.50 -20.64 8.94
N THR A 135 -0.93 -19.71 9.69
CA THR A 135 0.51 -19.55 9.86
C THR A 135 0.79 -18.83 11.18
N ASN A 136 2.02 -18.88 11.67
CA ASN A 136 2.43 -18.30 12.94
C ASN A 136 2.79 -16.81 12.81
N GLY A 137 2.46 -16.04 13.85
CA GLY A 137 2.75 -14.60 13.95
C GLY A 137 1.53 -13.79 14.32
N SER A 138 1.64 -12.47 14.23
CA SER A 138 0.51 -11.54 14.29
C SER A 138 0.83 -10.27 13.51
N ASP A 139 -0.13 -9.35 13.38
CA ASP A 139 0.14 -8.12 12.67
C ASP A 139 0.99 -7.11 13.46
N GLU A 140 1.06 -7.23 14.79
CA GLU A 140 2.00 -6.53 15.66
C GLU A 140 3.35 -7.24 15.79
N GLY A 141 3.37 -8.58 15.89
CA GLY A 141 4.58 -9.37 16.07
C GLY A 141 5.39 -9.61 14.79
N GLY A 142 4.72 -9.54 13.64
CA GLY A 142 5.24 -9.98 12.35
C GLY A 142 4.87 -11.44 12.06
N TRP A 143 4.74 -11.78 10.77
CA TRP A 143 4.48 -13.14 10.30
C TRP A 143 5.76 -13.96 10.11
N GLN A 144 5.73 -15.24 10.47
CA GLN A 144 6.91 -16.12 10.44
C GLN A 144 7.21 -16.73 9.07
N GLU A 145 6.22 -16.79 8.18
CA GLU A 145 6.35 -17.31 6.81
C GLU A 145 5.30 -16.66 5.90
N LEU A 146 5.41 -16.91 4.60
CA LEU A 146 4.30 -16.77 3.66
C LEU A 146 3.84 -18.20 3.30
N PRO A 147 2.70 -18.68 3.84
CA PRO A 147 2.31 -20.08 3.72
C PRO A 147 1.83 -20.42 2.29
N ASP A 148 1.99 -21.68 1.88
CA ASP A 148 1.39 -22.16 0.64
C ASP A 148 -0.14 -22.16 0.72
N ILE A 149 -0.81 -21.78 -0.38
CA ILE A 149 -2.27 -21.80 -0.51
C ILE A 149 -2.70 -22.53 -1.78
N PRO A 150 -3.77 -23.34 -1.75
CA PRO A 150 -4.26 -24.04 -2.94
C PRO A 150 -4.59 -23.09 -4.09
N GLY A 151 -4.21 -23.48 -5.31
CA GLY A 151 -4.54 -22.73 -6.54
C GLY A 151 -3.62 -21.54 -6.87
N PHE A 152 -2.61 -21.26 -6.04
CA PHE A 152 -1.60 -20.22 -6.30
C PHE A 152 -0.17 -20.77 -6.37
N THR A 153 0.73 -19.95 -6.89
CA THR A 153 2.19 -20.04 -6.76
C THR A 153 2.67 -18.81 -6.01
N LEU A 154 3.50 -18.99 -4.99
CA LEU A 154 4.22 -17.89 -4.33
C LEU A 154 5.48 -17.54 -5.13
N ASN A 155 5.43 -16.45 -5.90
CA ASN A 155 6.61 -15.91 -6.57
C ASN A 155 7.51 -15.18 -5.56
N ARG A 156 8.81 -15.54 -5.53
CA ARG A 156 9.89 -14.82 -4.82
C ARG A 156 11.08 -14.53 -5.75
N THR A 157 10.82 -14.23 -7.01
CA THR A 157 11.85 -13.96 -8.04
C THR A 157 11.64 -12.66 -8.81
N PHE A 158 10.45 -12.06 -8.75
CA PHE A 158 10.12 -10.82 -9.47
C PHE A 158 10.88 -9.61 -8.89
N ALA A 159 11.88 -9.13 -9.61
CA ALA A 159 12.65 -7.95 -9.24
C ALA A 159 11.92 -6.66 -9.62
N VAL A 160 11.63 -5.81 -8.63
CA VAL A 160 11.17 -4.43 -8.85
C VAL A 160 12.35 -3.46 -8.73
N HIS A 161 12.48 -2.60 -9.73
CA HIS A 161 13.59 -1.66 -9.85
C HIS A 161 13.24 -0.26 -9.33
N ASN A 162 14.27 0.49 -8.94
CA ASN A 162 14.15 1.90 -8.59
C ASN A 162 13.87 2.79 -9.82
N VAL A 163 13.56 4.07 -9.57
CA VAL A 163 13.25 5.07 -10.62
C VAL A 163 14.42 5.36 -11.59
N PHE A 164 15.62 4.86 -11.30
CA PHE A 164 16.81 4.97 -12.14
C PHE A 164 17.21 3.65 -12.82
N LYS A 165 16.44 2.57 -12.59
CA LYS A 165 16.67 1.19 -13.03
C LYS A 165 18.04 0.60 -12.64
N ASN A 166 18.71 1.14 -11.63
CA ASN A 166 20.08 0.76 -11.23
C ASN A 166 20.19 0.09 -9.85
N GLU A 167 19.10 0.05 -9.08
CA GLU A 167 18.94 -0.73 -7.84
C GLU A 167 17.60 -1.48 -7.92
N SER A 168 17.49 -2.61 -7.23
CA SER A 168 16.26 -3.41 -7.17
C SER A 168 16.13 -4.20 -5.86
N GLY A 169 14.93 -4.73 -5.62
CA GLY A 169 14.65 -5.77 -4.64
C GLY A 169 13.57 -6.71 -5.17
N VAL A 170 13.42 -7.90 -4.59
CA VAL A 170 12.36 -8.84 -4.96
C VAL A 170 11.05 -8.42 -4.33
N LEU A 171 9.94 -8.39 -5.07
CA LEU A 171 8.59 -8.24 -4.51
C LEU A 171 7.91 -9.61 -4.50
N PRO A 172 7.74 -10.26 -3.33
CA PRO A 172 6.98 -11.50 -3.28
C PRO A 172 5.50 -11.27 -3.63
N PHE A 173 4.89 -12.21 -4.34
CA PHE A 173 3.44 -12.19 -4.57
C PHE A 173 2.89 -13.59 -4.77
N TYR A 174 1.63 -13.78 -4.38
CA TYR A 174 0.86 -14.95 -4.82
C TYR A 174 0.28 -14.65 -6.20
N ILE A 175 0.36 -15.60 -7.13
CA ILE A 175 -0.32 -15.55 -8.44
C ILE A 175 -1.10 -16.85 -8.66
N THR A 176 -2.31 -16.78 -9.22
CA THR A 176 -3.09 -17.99 -9.51
C THR A 176 -2.41 -18.88 -10.54
N ASN A 177 -2.58 -20.19 -10.40
CA ASN A 177 -2.03 -21.20 -11.28
C ASN A 177 -2.86 -21.30 -12.59
N ASN A 178 -2.70 -20.31 -13.47
CA ASN A 178 -3.30 -20.29 -14.81
C ASN A 178 -2.41 -21.08 -15.78
N ALA A 179 -2.87 -22.25 -16.21
CA ALA A 179 -2.10 -23.14 -17.10
C ALA A 179 -1.89 -22.59 -18.53
N ASP A 180 -2.73 -21.63 -18.95
CA ASP A 180 -2.67 -20.98 -20.26
C ASP A 180 -2.89 -19.46 -20.11
N PRO A 181 -1.81 -18.66 -20.12
CA PRO A 181 -1.89 -17.20 -20.05
C PRO A 181 -2.67 -16.55 -21.20
N SER A 182 -2.86 -17.23 -22.34
CA SER A 182 -3.61 -16.68 -23.48
C SER A 182 -5.12 -16.64 -23.23
N LYS A 183 -5.64 -17.42 -22.29
CA LYS A 183 -7.07 -17.38 -21.88
C LYS A 183 -7.41 -16.22 -20.95
N VAL A 184 -6.41 -15.58 -20.35
CA VAL A 184 -6.60 -14.55 -19.32
C VAL A 184 -7.12 -13.27 -19.97
N LEU A 185 -8.38 -12.95 -19.69
CA LEU A 185 -9.05 -11.72 -20.14
C LEU A 185 -8.93 -10.60 -19.10
N ARG A 186 -8.75 -10.95 -17.82
CA ARG A 186 -8.64 -9.99 -16.71
C ARG A 186 -7.63 -10.42 -15.66
N ALA A 187 -6.92 -9.43 -15.13
CA ALA A 187 -6.12 -9.57 -13.92
C ALA A 187 -6.74 -8.79 -12.75
N ILE A 188 -6.65 -9.36 -11.54
CA ILE A 188 -7.07 -8.71 -10.30
C ILE A 188 -5.85 -8.59 -9.39
N VAL A 189 -5.39 -7.36 -9.14
CA VAL A 189 -4.28 -7.05 -8.23
C VAL A 189 -4.84 -6.69 -6.86
N VAL A 190 -4.57 -7.51 -5.85
CA VAL A 190 -5.18 -7.41 -4.52
C VAL A 190 -4.22 -6.81 -3.50
N TRP A 191 -4.65 -5.75 -2.80
CA TRP A 191 -3.98 -5.22 -1.62
C TRP A 191 -4.45 -5.96 -0.35
N PRO A 192 -3.56 -6.23 0.63
CA PRO A 192 -3.96 -6.83 1.89
C PRO A 192 -4.66 -5.81 2.81
N GLY A 193 -5.29 -6.29 3.89
CA GLY A 193 -5.82 -5.46 4.97
C GLY A 193 -4.74 -5.00 5.97
N LYS A 194 -5.16 -4.50 7.15
CA LYS A 194 -4.25 -4.16 8.27
C LYS A 194 -3.27 -5.31 8.58
N PRO A 195 -3.70 -6.60 8.61
CA PRO A 195 -2.82 -7.64 9.11
C PRO A 195 -1.65 -7.99 8.20
N ARG A 196 -1.70 -7.63 6.90
CA ARG A 196 -0.71 -8.00 5.85
C ARG A 196 -0.70 -9.50 5.49
N ASP A 197 -1.74 -10.20 5.94
CA ASP A 197 -2.17 -11.58 5.64
C ASP A 197 -2.55 -11.79 4.16
N ILE A 198 -1.62 -11.46 3.25
CA ILE A 198 -1.86 -11.40 1.80
C ILE A 198 -2.35 -12.72 1.19
N TRP A 199 -1.95 -13.87 1.76
CA TRP A 199 -2.38 -15.20 1.32
C TRP A 199 -3.89 -15.43 1.56
N LYS A 200 -4.43 -14.92 2.67
CA LYS A 200 -5.88 -14.88 2.92
C LYS A 200 -6.55 -13.97 1.89
N TYR A 201 -6.04 -12.77 1.65
CA TYR A 201 -6.63 -11.86 0.66
C TYR A 201 -6.62 -12.43 -0.77
N ALA A 202 -5.57 -13.17 -1.14
CA ALA A 202 -5.50 -13.96 -2.36
C ALA A 202 -6.58 -15.06 -2.40
N ASN A 203 -6.65 -15.90 -1.37
CA ASN A 203 -7.63 -16.98 -1.25
C ASN A 203 -9.08 -16.49 -1.23
N LEU A 204 -9.39 -15.40 -0.53
CA LEU A 204 -10.74 -14.81 -0.49
C LEU A 204 -11.16 -14.25 -1.86
N MET A 205 -10.22 -13.65 -2.61
CA MET A 205 -10.48 -13.23 -3.99
C MET A 205 -10.64 -14.43 -4.93
N MET A 206 -9.92 -15.54 -4.71
CA MET A 206 -10.14 -16.79 -5.47
C MET A 206 -11.50 -17.41 -5.17
N ASN A 207 -11.94 -17.42 -3.91
CA ASN A 207 -13.29 -17.83 -3.53
C ASN A 207 -14.34 -16.95 -4.22
N ALA A 208 -14.18 -15.62 -4.22
CA ALA A 208 -15.07 -14.71 -4.95
C ALA A 208 -15.08 -14.98 -6.47
N ARG A 209 -13.93 -15.34 -7.07
CA ARG A 209 -13.84 -15.78 -8.48
C ARG A 209 -14.60 -17.10 -8.72
N SER A 210 -14.53 -18.04 -7.79
CA SER A 210 -15.30 -19.30 -7.84
C SER A 210 -16.81 -19.04 -7.75
N VAL A 211 -17.25 -18.02 -6.99
CA VAL A 211 -18.66 -17.58 -7.00
C VAL A 211 -19.02 -16.96 -8.35
N ALA A 212 -18.18 -16.08 -8.90
CA ALA A 212 -18.41 -15.44 -10.19
C ALA A 212 -18.64 -16.45 -11.32
N VAL A 213 -17.76 -17.46 -11.46
CA VAL A 213 -17.88 -18.49 -12.52
C VAL A 213 -18.88 -19.62 -12.19
N SER A 214 -19.59 -19.55 -11.06
CA SER A 214 -20.64 -20.52 -10.74
C SER A 214 -21.87 -20.36 -11.64
N SER A 215 -22.69 -21.40 -11.76
CA SER A 215 -23.94 -21.39 -12.54
C SER A 215 -24.90 -20.25 -12.20
N ASN A 216 -24.76 -19.66 -11.02
CA ASN A 216 -25.66 -18.63 -10.48
C ASN A 216 -25.21 -17.20 -10.84
N PHE A 217 -23.99 -17.03 -11.35
CA PHE A 217 -23.38 -15.73 -11.66
C PHE A 217 -22.64 -15.65 -13.00
N ALA A 218 -22.35 -16.80 -13.62
CA ALA A 218 -21.53 -16.86 -14.83
C ALA A 218 -22.16 -16.11 -16.01
N GLN A 219 -21.62 -14.93 -16.33
CA GLN A 219 -21.82 -14.36 -17.67
C GLN A 219 -21.17 -15.28 -18.70
N GLN A 220 -21.86 -15.47 -19.83
CA GLN A 220 -21.52 -16.49 -20.82
C GLN A 220 -20.05 -16.36 -21.28
N SER A 221 -19.37 -17.51 -21.35
CA SER A 221 -17.95 -17.68 -21.73
C SER A 221 -16.86 -17.36 -20.69
N ALA A 222 -17.19 -16.83 -19.50
CA ALA A 222 -16.18 -16.63 -18.45
C ALA A 222 -15.87 -17.94 -17.68
N THR A 223 -14.59 -18.23 -17.44
CA THR A 223 -14.12 -19.45 -16.76
C THR A 223 -13.03 -19.15 -15.73
N ASN A 224 -12.59 -20.17 -14.97
CA ASN A 224 -11.46 -20.04 -14.03
C ASN A 224 -10.19 -19.49 -14.69
N ASP A 225 -9.91 -19.90 -15.94
CA ASP A 225 -8.74 -19.48 -16.71
C ASP A 225 -8.83 -18.03 -17.20
N SER A 226 -10.04 -17.47 -17.31
CA SER A 226 -10.29 -16.09 -17.76
C SER A 226 -9.75 -15.03 -16.80
N PHE A 227 -9.41 -15.43 -15.58
CA PHE A 227 -8.99 -14.55 -14.49
C PHE A 227 -7.63 -14.98 -13.93
N VAL A 228 -6.68 -14.05 -13.85
CA VAL A 228 -5.49 -14.19 -13.01
C VAL A 228 -5.63 -13.29 -11.78
N ILE A 229 -5.35 -13.81 -10.58
CA ILE A 229 -5.32 -13.02 -9.35
C ILE A 229 -3.86 -12.90 -8.92
N VAL A 230 -3.40 -11.68 -8.69
CA VAL A 230 -2.05 -11.36 -8.19
C VAL A 230 -2.19 -10.63 -6.87
N ALA A 231 -1.52 -11.10 -5.81
CA ALA A 231 -1.62 -10.55 -4.47
C ALA A 231 -0.21 -10.24 -3.93
N PRO A 232 0.29 -9.00 -4.14
CA PRO A 232 1.65 -8.63 -3.75
C PRO A 232 1.81 -8.47 -2.23
N ALA A 233 2.86 -9.08 -1.68
CA ALA A 233 3.12 -9.15 -0.26
C ALA A 233 3.66 -7.81 0.27
N MET A 234 2.76 -6.99 0.83
CA MET A 234 3.11 -5.69 1.44
C MET A 234 3.68 -5.86 2.86
N MET A 235 4.70 -6.71 2.97
CA MET A 235 5.41 -7.03 4.20
C MET A 235 6.12 -5.80 4.77
N ASN A 236 6.42 -5.85 6.06
CA ASN A 236 7.11 -4.80 6.80
C ASN A 236 8.34 -5.35 7.57
N GLN A 237 9.07 -4.45 8.23
CA GLN A 237 10.30 -4.79 8.97
C GLN A 237 10.12 -5.82 10.11
N MET A 238 8.91 -5.98 10.65
CA MET A 238 8.56 -6.97 11.67
C MET A 238 8.36 -8.35 11.01
N ASP A 239 7.73 -8.39 9.84
CA ASP A 239 7.57 -9.63 9.05
C ASP A 239 8.94 -10.15 8.53
N LEU A 240 9.87 -9.24 8.23
CA LEU A 240 11.28 -9.57 7.93
C LEU A 240 12.05 -10.08 9.16
N ALA A 241 11.71 -9.62 10.37
CA ALA A 241 12.34 -10.08 11.60
C ALA A 241 11.75 -11.41 12.11
N ALA A 242 10.48 -11.68 11.81
CA ALA A 242 9.77 -12.89 12.20
C ALA A 242 9.97 -14.06 11.22
N GLY A 243 10.14 -13.80 9.92
CA GLY A 243 10.60 -14.78 8.92
C GLY A 243 9.87 -14.78 7.57
N ALA A 244 8.72 -14.11 7.44
CA ALA A 244 7.93 -14.14 6.20
C ALA A 244 8.64 -13.51 4.99
N ALA A 245 9.49 -12.52 5.21
CA ALA A 245 10.27 -11.85 4.17
C ALA A 245 11.78 -12.11 4.29
N HIS A 246 12.50 -12.08 3.17
CA HIS A 246 13.94 -12.32 3.09
C HIS A 246 14.77 -11.04 2.89
N SER A 247 16.09 -11.15 3.08
CA SER A 247 17.03 -10.01 3.05
C SER A 247 17.17 -9.29 1.70
N ASN A 248 16.75 -9.91 0.60
CA ASN A 248 16.67 -9.30 -0.74
C ASN A 248 15.26 -8.79 -1.11
N GLU A 249 14.26 -8.98 -0.24
CA GLU A 249 12.86 -8.71 -0.54
C GLU A 249 12.40 -7.33 -0.06
N ILE A 250 11.38 -6.81 -0.75
CA ILE A 250 10.78 -5.50 -0.55
C ILE A 250 9.90 -5.51 0.70
N VAL A 251 10.32 -4.78 1.73
CA VAL A 251 9.49 -4.55 2.93
C VAL A 251 9.39 -3.07 3.28
N PHE A 252 8.31 -2.70 3.97
CA PHE A 252 7.95 -1.32 4.33
C PHE A 252 8.06 -1.03 5.82
N HIS A 253 7.82 0.22 6.25
CA HIS A 253 7.86 0.62 7.65
C HIS A 253 6.44 0.55 8.25
N GLY A 254 6.13 -0.55 8.95
CA GLY A 254 4.76 -0.84 9.42
C GLY A 254 3.75 -0.71 8.29
N SER A 255 2.62 -0.08 8.56
CA SER A 255 1.56 0.24 7.58
C SER A 255 1.91 1.34 6.56
N SER A 256 3.19 1.65 6.29
CA SER A 256 3.54 2.72 5.34
C SER A 256 3.27 2.37 3.87
N TRP A 257 3.04 1.09 3.55
CA TRP A 257 2.79 0.59 2.20
C TRP A 257 1.48 1.15 1.60
N GLN A 258 0.38 1.26 2.35
CA GLN A 258 -0.89 1.77 1.82
C GLN A 258 -0.81 3.22 1.31
N ARG A 259 0.12 4.01 1.87
CA ARG A 259 0.35 5.43 1.54
C ARG A 259 1.48 5.67 0.54
N GLY A 260 1.87 4.64 -0.21
CA GLY A 260 2.88 4.79 -1.27
C GLY A 260 4.30 5.07 -0.76
N ALA A 261 4.63 4.71 0.48
CA ALA A 261 5.94 5.06 1.04
C ALA A 261 7.09 4.27 0.38
N PRO A 262 8.33 4.79 0.39
CA PRO A 262 9.51 4.00 0.02
C PRO A 262 9.70 2.82 0.97
N SER A 263 10.21 1.72 0.41
CA SER A 263 10.66 0.51 1.12
C SER A 263 11.80 0.78 2.12
N ARG A 264 12.11 -0.23 2.92
CA ARG A 264 13.18 -0.27 3.94
C ARG A 264 14.20 -1.37 3.68
N ASN A 265 13.78 -2.42 3.00
CA ASN A 265 14.63 -3.52 2.55
C ASN A 265 14.37 -3.78 1.04
N PRO A 266 15.38 -4.26 0.28
CA PRO A 266 16.80 -4.10 0.58
C PRO A 266 17.18 -2.60 0.67
N PRO A 267 18.23 -2.22 1.42
CA PRO A 267 18.68 -0.84 1.47
C PRO A 267 19.07 -0.31 0.08
N MET A 268 18.44 0.79 -0.32
CA MET A 268 18.61 1.42 -1.64
C MET A 268 18.74 2.94 -1.48
N LYS A 269 19.65 3.55 -2.23
CA LYS A 269 19.81 5.01 -2.32
C LYS A 269 18.52 5.68 -2.81
N HIS A 270 17.77 5.01 -3.68
CA HIS A 270 16.48 5.48 -4.21
C HIS A 270 15.38 4.42 -4.06
N ALA A 271 15.14 3.96 -2.82
CA ALA A 271 14.18 2.91 -2.49
C ALA A 271 12.82 2.96 -3.22
N VAL A 272 12.42 1.80 -3.75
CA VAL A 272 11.15 1.60 -4.48
C VAL A 272 9.96 1.88 -3.56
N THR A 273 8.96 2.63 -4.03
CA THR A 273 7.69 2.82 -3.31
C THR A 273 6.73 1.67 -3.59
N SER A 274 5.82 1.36 -2.67
CA SER A 274 4.77 0.34 -2.91
C SER A 274 3.97 0.60 -4.19
N TYR A 275 3.67 1.87 -4.50
CA TYR A 275 3.01 2.25 -5.76
C TYR A 275 3.90 2.01 -6.99
N ALA A 276 5.22 2.26 -6.93
CA ALA A 276 6.14 1.96 -8.02
C ALA A 276 6.39 0.45 -8.20
N ALA A 277 6.26 -0.33 -7.12
CA ALA A 277 6.35 -1.78 -7.15
C ALA A 277 5.09 -2.39 -7.82
N VAL A 278 3.90 -1.93 -7.43
CA VAL A 278 2.63 -2.34 -8.05
C VAL A 278 2.51 -1.85 -9.50
N ASP A 279 3.01 -0.65 -9.84
CA ASP A 279 3.09 -0.19 -11.24
C ASP A 279 3.89 -1.15 -12.12
N GLN A 280 4.94 -1.81 -11.59
CA GLN A 280 5.77 -2.79 -12.32
C GLN A 280 5.08 -4.15 -12.45
N VAL A 281 4.33 -4.60 -11.43
CA VAL A 281 3.45 -5.78 -11.54
C VAL A 281 2.40 -5.57 -12.64
N ILE A 282 1.83 -4.36 -12.72
CA ILE A 282 0.81 -4.02 -13.72
C ILE A 282 1.42 -3.82 -15.12
N ASP A 283 2.65 -3.33 -15.23
CA ASP A 283 3.40 -3.33 -16.50
C ASP A 283 3.57 -4.74 -17.08
N GLU A 284 3.91 -5.73 -16.24
CA GLU A 284 4.05 -7.12 -16.69
C GLU A 284 2.71 -7.80 -16.98
N LEU A 285 1.64 -7.46 -16.24
CA LEU A 285 0.29 -7.92 -16.60
C LEU A 285 -0.12 -7.43 -18.00
N PHE A 286 0.17 -6.17 -18.34
CA PHE A 286 -0.11 -5.63 -19.68
C PHE A 286 0.94 -5.99 -20.75
N ASN A 287 1.93 -6.83 -20.44
CA ASN A 287 2.88 -7.37 -21.40
C ASN A 287 2.19 -8.38 -22.34
N LYS A 288 1.91 -7.97 -23.58
CA LYS A 288 1.21 -8.81 -24.57
C LYS A 288 1.97 -10.08 -24.99
N ASN A 289 3.26 -10.21 -24.65
CA ASN A 289 4.00 -11.47 -24.83
C ASN A 289 3.64 -12.51 -23.74
N THR A 290 3.20 -12.04 -22.58
CA THR A 290 2.84 -12.86 -21.42
C THR A 290 1.33 -13.08 -21.36
N TYR A 291 0.53 -12.03 -21.52
CA TYR A 291 -0.94 -12.08 -21.53
C TYR A 291 -1.51 -11.40 -22.79
N PRO A 292 -1.49 -12.08 -23.96
CA PRO A 292 -1.85 -11.48 -25.25
C PRO A 292 -3.29 -10.95 -25.33
N ASN A 293 -4.22 -11.61 -24.63
CA ASN A 293 -5.65 -11.31 -24.66
C ASN A 293 -6.15 -10.52 -23.42
N LEU A 294 -5.24 -9.92 -22.63
CA LEU A 294 -5.63 -9.18 -21.44
C LEU A 294 -6.37 -7.87 -21.80
N ASN A 295 -7.66 -7.83 -21.45
CA ASN A 295 -8.53 -6.68 -21.69
C ASN A 295 -8.42 -5.63 -20.57
N GLN A 296 -8.45 -6.06 -19.30
CA GLN A 296 -8.57 -5.15 -18.14
C GLN A 296 -7.70 -5.59 -16.94
N VAL A 297 -7.26 -4.62 -16.14
CA VAL A 297 -6.68 -4.85 -14.80
C VAL A 297 -7.55 -4.16 -13.74
N VAL A 298 -7.98 -4.91 -12.74
CA VAL A 298 -8.66 -4.37 -11.55
C VAL A 298 -7.67 -4.32 -10.38
N VAL A 299 -7.54 -3.17 -9.72
CA VAL A 299 -6.79 -3.04 -8.47
C VAL A 299 -7.80 -2.96 -7.32
N ALA A 300 -7.81 -3.98 -6.47
CA ALA A 300 -8.82 -4.18 -5.42
C ALA A 300 -8.20 -4.17 -4.02
N GLY A 301 -8.98 -3.75 -3.02
CA GLY A 301 -8.65 -3.98 -1.63
C GLY A 301 -9.79 -3.61 -0.68
N HIS A 302 -9.89 -4.33 0.42
CA HIS A 302 -10.82 -4.07 1.53
C HIS A 302 -10.07 -3.49 2.74
N SER A 303 -10.74 -2.74 3.63
CA SER A 303 -10.15 -2.20 4.85
C SER A 303 -8.92 -1.31 4.57
N MET A 304 -7.77 -1.58 5.18
CA MET A 304 -6.50 -0.90 4.87
C MET A 304 -6.06 -1.10 3.41
N GLY A 305 -6.44 -2.21 2.77
CA GLY A 305 -6.26 -2.42 1.33
C GLY A 305 -7.17 -1.53 0.49
N GLY A 306 -8.36 -1.20 0.99
CA GLY A 306 -9.24 -0.19 0.39
C GLY A 306 -8.63 1.22 0.47
N GLN A 307 -7.99 1.55 1.60
CA GLN A 307 -7.18 2.77 1.71
C GLN A 307 -6.05 2.77 0.67
N ALA A 308 -5.35 1.65 0.50
CA ALA A 308 -4.27 1.52 -0.47
C ALA A 308 -4.75 1.66 -1.91
N ALA A 309 -5.88 1.02 -2.27
CA ALA A 309 -6.49 1.10 -3.59
C ALA A 309 -6.93 2.53 -3.93
N GLN A 310 -7.61 3.23 -3.02
CA GLN A 310 -8.03 4.62 -3.23
C GLN A 310 -6.83 5.58 -3.36
N ARG A 311 -5.88 5.48 -2.44
CA ARG A 311 -4.70 6.35 -2.40
C ARG A 311 -3.76 6.09 -3.58
N TYR A 312 -3.68 4.85 -4.06
CA TYR A 312 -3.01 4.50 -5.31
C TYR A 312 -3.76 5.03 -6.54
N ALA A 313 -5.08 4.87 -6.64
CA ALA A 313 -5.87 5.40 -7.76
C ALA A 313 -5.67 6.93 -7.94
N LEU A 314 -5.67 7.67 -6.82
CA LEU A 314 -5.43 9.11 -6.77
C LEU A 314 -4.00 9.47 -7.21
N MET A 315 -3.00 8.78 -6.67
CA MET A 315 -1.59 9.08 -6.96
C MET A 315 -1.12 8.53 -8.31
N LYS A 316 -1.72 7.45 -8.85
CA LYS A 316 -1.19 6.67 -9.98
C LYS A 316 -0.90 7.56 -11.18
N LYS A 317 0.32 7.45 -11.69
CA LYS A 317 0.79 8.12 -12.90
C LYS A 317 0.18 7.50 -14.16
N THR A 318 -0.12 8.36 -15.13
CA THR A 318 -0.69 8.01 -16.43
C THR A 318 0.29 7.12 -17.20
N LYS A 319 -0.15 5.92 -17.58
CA LYS A 319 0.53 5.03 -18.52
C LYS A 319 -0.40 4.69 -19.69
N ALA A 320 0.15 4.06 -20.72
CA ALA A 320 -0.56 3.79 -21.98
C ALA A 320 -1.83 2.94 -21.75
N TYR A 321 -1.81 1.99 -20.83
CA TYR A 321 -2.95 1.11 -20.54
C TYR A 321 -3.99 1.70 -19.57
N ASP A 322 -3.86 2.95 -19.12
CA ASP A 322 -4.65 3.46 -17.96
C ASP A 322 -6.18 3.51 -18.20
N ASP A 323 -6.67 3.61 -19.43
CA ASP A 323 -8.11 3.49 -19.76
C ASP A 323 -8.64 2.04 -19.69
N ASN A 324 -7.76 1.06 -19.44
CA ASN A 324 -8.08 -0.35 -19.18
C ASN A 324 -7.88 -0.73 -17.70
N MET A 325 -7.84 0.26 -16.81
CA MET A 325 -7.67 0.07 -15.38
C MET A 325 -8.88 0.48 -14.55
N ARG A 326 -9.24 -0.41 -13.63
CA ARG A 326 -10.35 -0.26 -12.69
C ARG A 326 -9.86 -0.36 -11.26
N PHE A 327 -10.56 0.30 -10.34
CA PHE A 327 -10.23 0.29 -8.92
C PHE A 327 -11.46 -0.11 -8.11
N TRP A 328 -11.34 -1.12 -7.25
CA TRP A 328 -12.39 -1.52 -6.32
C TRP A 328 -11.95 -1.19 -4.89
N ILE A 329 -12.76 -0.41 -4.19
CA ILE A 329 -12.40 0.25 -2.92
C ILE A 329 -13.42 -0.17 -1.86
N GLY A 330 -13.09 -1.20 -1.08
CA GLY A 330 -13.94 -1.73 0.00
C GLY A 330 -13.62 -1.12 1.36
N ASN A 331 -14.61 -0.53 2.02
CA ASN A 331 -14.57 -0.04 3.41
C ASN A 331 -13.24 0.61 3.92
N PRO A 332 -12.66 1.63 3.26
CA PRO A 332 -11.43 2.27 3.74
C PRO A 332 -11.55 2.84 5.15
N GLY A 333 -10.63 2.47 6.04
CA GLY A 333 -10.59 3.04 7.40
C GLY A 333 -10.27 4.54 7.46
N SER A 334 -9.64 5.09 6.43
CA SER A 334 -9.48 6.53 6.19
C SER A 334 -9.18 6.79 4.72
N TRP A 335 -9.59 7.96 4.22
CA TRP A 335 -9.49 8.35 2.81
C TRP A 335 -8.40 9.42 2.61
N ALA A 336 -7.87 9.53 1.39
CA ALA A 336 -7.20 10.76 0.93
C ALA A 336 -8.23 11.64 0.24
N TRP A 337 -8.63 12.73 0.90
CA TRP A 337 -9.67 13.65 0.42
C TRP A 337 -9.20 14.48 -0.78
N LEU A 338 -10.17 14.89 -1.61
CA LEU A 338 -9.92 15.70 -2.81
C LEU A 338 -9.91 17.20 -2.48
N ILE A 339 -10.68 17.58 -1.45
CA ILE A 339 -10.89 18.96 -0.97
C ILE A 339 -10.25 19.21 0.40
N ASP A 340 -10.03 20.48 0.69
CA ASP A 340 -9.52 21.06 1.94
C ASP A 340 -10.64 21.39 2.95
N SER A 341 -11.64 20.51 3.07
CA SER A 341 -12.61 20.54 4.16
C SER A 341 -12.96 19.14 4.66
N ARG A 342 -13.55 19.05 5.85
CA ARG A 342 -13.94 17.81 6.53
C ARG A 342 -15.22 18.04 7.34
N PRO A 343 -16.18 17.10 7.36
CA PRO A 343 -17.47 17.28 8.01
C PRO A 343 -17.34 17.52 9.53
N TYR A 344 -16.49 16.77 10.23
CA TYR A 344 -16.44 16.80 11.70
C TYR A 344 -15.32 17.69 12.28
N MET A 345 -14.71 18.58 11.48
CA MET A 345 -13.59 19.44 11.96
C MET A 345 -13.98 20.35 13.14
N ASN A 346 -15.23 20.81 13.18
CA ASN A 346 -15.73 21.77 14.19
C ASN A 346 -16.45 21.11 15.38
N VAL A 347 -16.56 19.77 15.40
CA VAL A 347 -17.37 18.99 16.36
C VAL A 347 -16.63 17.76 16.89
N ASN A 348 -15.30 17.81 16.90
CA ASN A 348 -14.44 16.79 17.47
C ASN A 348 -13.32 17.45 18.31
N ASP A 349 -13.75 18.10 19.39
CA ASP A 349 -12.93 18.82 20.38
C ASP A 349 -11.90 17.94 21.10
N SER A 350 -12.07 16.61 21.09
CA SER A 350 -11.02 15.65 21.47
C SER A 350 -9.80 15.63 20.52
N CYS A 351 -9.90 16.28 19.35
CA CYS A 351 -8.86 16.38 18.34
C CYS A 351 -8.51 17.84 18.08
N GLN A 352 -7.30 18.25 18.50
CA GLN A 352 -6.82 19.63 18.34
C GLN A 352 -6.46 19.93 16.86
N PRO A 353 -7.08 20.94 16.22
CA PRO A 353 -6.80 21.31 14.83
C PRO A 353 -5.32 21.64 14.61
N ASN A 354 -4.69 20.98 13.64
CA ASN A 354 -3.31 21.23 13.23
C ASN A 354 -3.07 20.75 11.78
N ASP A 355 -2.01 21.25 11.13
CA ASP A 355 -1.71 21.04 9.70
C ASP A 355 -1.56 19.56 9.26
N ALA A 356 -1.58 18.59 10.18
CA ALA A 356 -1.62 17.18 9.84
C ALA A 356 -2.96 16.73 9.23
N TRP A 357 -4.07 17.47 9.41
CA TRP A 357 -5.42 17.05 8.97
C TRP A 357 -5.55 16.86 7.44
N ASP A 358 -4.84 17.68 6.66
CA ASP A 358 -4.73 17.55 5.19
C ASP A 358 -3.34 17.10 4.72
N THR A 359 -2.49 16.67 5.65
CA THR A 359 -1.18 16.10 5.30
C THR A 359 -1.34 14.67 4.80
N TRP A 360 -0.58 14.30 3.76
CA TRP A 360 -0.61 12.95 3.19
C TRP A 360 -0.37 11.87 4.28
N PRO A 361 -1.28 10.87 4.43
CA PRO A 361 -2.20 10.38 3.41
C PRO A 361 -3.68 10.76 3.57
N TYR A 362 -3.99 11.84 4.30
CA TYR A 362 -5.37 12.26 4.56
C TYR A 362 -5.86 13.33 3.58
N GLY A 363 -4.95 14.10 2.99
CA GLY A 363 -5.22 15.10 1.96
C GLY A 363 -3.97 15.46 1.13
N LEU A 364 -4.01 16.60 0.44
CA LEU A 364 -3.02 17.03 -0.57
C LEU A 364 -2.47 18.45 -0.36
N ASN A 365 -3.11 19.25 0.50
CA ASN A 365 -2.87 20.68 0.72
C ASN A 365 -2.05 20.94 2.00
N GLY A 366 -1.99 19.97 2.92
CA GLY A 366 -1.06 19.96 4.03
C GLY A 366 0.40 19.83 3.57
N ASN A 367 1.30 19.40 4.47
CA ASN A 367 2.73 19.45 4.18
C ASN A 367 3.14 18.57 2.98
N GLN A 368 3.33 19.19 1.81
CA GLN A 368 3.61 18.50 0.54
C GLN A 368 4.94 17.73 0.54
N SER A 369 5.86 18.00 1.48
CA SER A 369 7.07 17.19 1.70
C SER A 369 6.77 15.79 2.26
N LYS A 370 5.53 15.52 2.67
CA LYS A 370 5.05 14.22 3.17
C LYS A 370 4.35 13.38 2.09
N ILE A 371 3.89 13.98 0.99
CA ILE A 371 3.29 13.27 -0.16
C ILE A 371 4.29 12.22 -0.67
N THR A 372 3.81 11.04 -1.08
CA THR A 372 4.68 9.97 -1.60
C THR A 372 5.63 10.46 -2.69
N SER A 373 6.90 10.08 -2.58
CA SER A 373 7.94 10.39 -3.58
C SER A 373 7.62 9.89 -5.01
N TYR A 374 6.69 8.95 -5.14
CA TYR A 374 6.13 8.45 -6.39
C TYR A 374 5.47 9.55 -7.24
N ALA A 375 4.57 10.35 -6.63
CA ALA A 375 3.75 11.34 -7.33
C ALA A 375 3.83 12.76 -6.76
N ARG A 376 4.65 13.02 -5.72
CA ARG A 376 4.86 14.37 -5.13
C ARG A 376 5.14 15.44 -6.18
N LYS A 377 5.92 15.13 -7.22
CA LYS A 377 6.23 16.08 -8.30
C LYS A 377 5.00 16.42 -9.14
N ASP A 378 4.12 15.45 -9.40
CA ASP A 378 2.88 15.69 -10.14
C ASP A 378 1.96 16.61 -9.32
N VAL A 379 1.80 16.36 -8.01
CA VAL A 379 0.95 17.19 -7.13
C VAL A 379 1.50 18.61 -6.94
N VAL A 380 2.82 18.75 -6.72
CA VAL A 380 3.49 20.05 -6.59
C VAL A 380 3.43 20.86 -7.90
N ALA A 381 3.52 20.20 -9.06
CA ALA A 381 3.47 20.87 -10.36
C ALA A 381 2.04 21.21 -10.80
N ASN A 382 1.07 20.31 -10.59
CA ASN A 382 -0.35 20.54 -10.87
C ASN A 382 -1.26 19.56 -10.10
N LYS A 383 -1.64 19.93 -8.86
CA LYS A 383 -2.64 19.22 -8.05
C LYS A 383 -3.95 18.95 -8.81
N THR A 384 -4.44 19.93 -9.57
CA THR A 384 -5.72 19.83 -10.30
C THR A 384 -5.69 18.75 -11.37
N TYR A 385 -4.57 18.57 -12.08
CA TYR A 385 -4.38 17.45 -13.02
C TYR A 385 -4.41 16.09 -12.30
N VAL A 386 -3.80 15.99 -11.11
CA VAL A 386 -3.83 14.74 -10.32
C VAL A 386 -5.27 14.40 -9.88
N LEU A 387 -6.06 15.41 -9.53
CA LEU A 387 -7.48 15.25 -9.18
C LEU A 387 -8.34 14.88 -10.40
N ASP A 388 -8.21 15.62 -11.51
CA ASP A 388 -8.90 15.32 -12.77
C ASP A 388 -8.61 13.90 -13.29
N ARG A 389 -7.34 13.47 -13.21
CA ARG A 389 -6.92 12.09 -13.52
C ARG A 389 -7.58 11.04 -12.63
N PHE A 390 -7.89 11.33 -11.37
CA PHE A 390 -8.63 10.43 -10.47
C PHE A 390 -10.12 10.39 -10.80
N LEU A 391 -10.73 11.55 -11.07
CA LEU A 391 -12.13 11.67 -11.46
C LEU A 391 -12.42 10.97 -12.81
N ASN A 392 -11.42 10.92 -13.70
CA ASN A 392 -11.49 10.25 -15.00
C ASN A 392 -11.04 8.76 -14.99
N ARG A 393 -10.74 8.17 -13.82
CA ARG A 393 -10.52 6.71 -13.68
C ARG A 393 -11.83 5.96 -13.51
N GLN A 394 -11.83 4.66 -13.84
CA GLN A 394 -12.95 3.77 -13.53
C GLN A 394 -12.83 3.28 -12.08
N ILE A 395 -13.72 3.70 -11.20
CA ILE A 395 -13.62 3.45 -9.75
C ILE A 395 -14.95 2.97 -9.18
N SER A 396 -14.94 1.89 -8.42
CA SER A 396 -16.11 1.39 -7.68
C SER A 396 -15.86 1.46 -6.18
N TYR A 397 -16.68 2.23 -5.48
CA TYR A 397 -16.70 2.28 -4.02
C TYR A 397 -17.69 1.24 -3.50
N ALA A 398 -17.23 0.31 -2.67
CA ALA A 398 -18.06 -0.72 -2.05
C ALA A 398 -18.12 -0.47 -0.54
N LEU A 399 -19.31 -0.15 -0.02
CA LEU A 399 -19.52 0.29 1.36
C LEU A 399 -20.54 -0.59 2.09
N ALA A 400 -20.11 -1.24 3.17
CA ALA A 400 -20.95 -2.07 4.02
C ALA A 400 -21.85 -1.22 4.93
N LEU A 401 -23.16 -1.46 4.89
CA LEU A 401 -24.13 -0.65 5.65
C LEU A 401 -24.11 -0.93 7.16
N LEU A 402 -23.55 -2.05 7.62
CA LEU A 402 -23.32 -2.35 9.04
C LEU A 402 -21.85 -2.17 9.47
N ASP A 403 -21.00 -1.50 8.66
CA ASP A 403 -19.60 -1.27 9.01
C ASP A 403 -19.43 0.00 9.87
N LEU A 404 -19.83 -0.16 11.13
CA LEU A 404 -19.75 0.87 12.17
C LEU A 404 -18.41 0.86 12.92
N GLY A 405 -17.40 0.12 12.44
CA GLY A 405 -16.10 0.02 13.10
C GLY A 405 -15.32 1.34 13.09
N ALA A 406 -14.56 1.61 14.17
CA ALA A 406 -13.80 2.85 14.34
C ALA A 406 -12.70 3.10 13.28
N GLY A 407 -12.23 2.05 12.60
CA GLY A 407 -11.23 2.09 11.53
C GLY A 407 -9.91 2.74 11.95
N ASP A 408 -9.51 3.78 11.22
CA ASP A 408 -8.34 4.60 11.56
C ASP A 408 -8.70 5.63 12.65
N THR A 409 -8.10 5.49 13.83
CA THR A 409 -8.43 6.28 15.02
C THR A 409 -7.65 7.60 15.16
N HIS A 410 -6.71 7.89 14.25
CA HIS A 410 -5.98 9.16 14.27
C HIS A 410 -6.91 10.36 13.98
N CYS A 411 -6.66 11.52 14.57
CA CYS A 411 -7.49 12.71 14.36
C CYS A 411 -7.73 13.10 12.88
N PRO A 412 -6.72 13.08 11.98
CA PRO A 412 -6.92 13.26 10.53
C PRO A 412 -7.90 12.31 9.84
N ALA A 413 -8.20 11.16 10.46
CA ALA A 413 -9.27 10.24 10.05
C ALA A 413 -10.59 10.52 10.80
N ARG A 414 -10.55 10.77 12.12
CA ARG A 414 -11.75 11.06 12.92
C ARG A 414 -12.48 12.36 12.55
N TRP A 415 -11.82 13.32 11.89
CA TRP A 415 -12.51 14.48 11.28
C TRP A 415 -13.27 14.12 9.99
N GLN A 416 -12.95 12.99 9.33
CA GLN A 416 -13.63 12.50 8.12
C GLN A 416 -14.95 11.78 8.44
N GLY A 417 -15.12 11.31 9.67
CA GLY A 417 -16.22 10.46 10.12
C GLY A 417 -15.83 9.63 11.35
N GLY A 418 -16.82 9.19 12.13
CA GLY A 418 -16.67 8.38 13.32
C GLY A 418 -16.29 6.91 13.04
N ASN A 419 -16.84 6.34 11.97
CA ASN A 419 -16.72 4.93 11.60
C ASN A 419 -16.43 4.73 10.09
N HIS A 420 -16.21 3.49 9.65
CA HIS A 420 -15.94 3.15 8.24
C HIS A 420 -17.05 3.63 7.29
N LEU A 421 -18.32 3.36 7.60
CA LEU A 421 -19.45 3.75 6.77
C LEU A 421 -19.59 5.27 6.67
N ASP A 422 -19.61 5.98 7.80
CA ASP A 422 -19.64 7.44 7.91
C ASP A 422 -18.54 8.07 7.03
N ARG A 423 -17.28 7.63 7.22
CA ARG A 423 -16.15 8.11 6.39
C ARG A 423 -16.33 7.85 4.89
N GLY A 424 -16.94 6.72 4.52
CA GLY A 424 -17.22 6.38 3.13
C GLY A 424 -18.33 7.21 2.51
N SER A 425 -19.46 7.34 3.21
CA SER A 425 -20.59 8.20 2.84
C SER A 425 -20.15 9.65 2.73
N GLN A 426 -19.42 10.18 3.71
CA GLN A 426 -18.88 11.54 3.70
C GLN A 426 -17.88 11.78 2.55
N PHE A 427 -17.06 10.77 2.19
CA PHE A 427 -16.22 10.85 1.00
C PHE A 427 -17.04 10.92 -0.31
N VAL A 428 -18.21 10.29 -0.37
CA VAL A 428 -19.15 10.45 -1.49
C VAL A 428 -19.83 11.83 -1.45
N LEU A 429 -20.28 12.29 -0.28
CA LEU A 429 -20.96 13.58 -0.12
C LEU A 429 -20.04 14.77 -0.49
N GLN A 430 -18.72 14.62 -0.40
CA GLN A 430 -17.77 15.60 -0.91
C GLN A 430 -18.04 16.01 -2.38
N TYR A 431 -18.59 15.11 -3.22
CA TYR A 431 -18.95 15.40 -4.60
C TYR A 431 -20.11 16.39 -4.78
N GLN A 432 -20.92 16.65 -3.74
CA GLN A 432 -21.93 17.71 -3.74
C GLN A 432 -21.31 19.12 -3.77
N ASN A 433 -20.02 19.27 -3.47
CA ASN A 433 -19.38 20.57 -3.34
C ASN A 433 -19.25 21.29 -4.71
N THR A 434 -20.10 22.30 -4.91
CA THR A 434 -20.12 23.16 -6.11
C THR A 434 -19.02 24.22 -6.13
N SER A 435 -18.47 24.59 -4.96
CA SER A 435 -17.36 25.55 -4.84
C SER A 435 -16.02 24.94 -5.27
N ALA A 436 -15.87 23.61 -5.16
CA ALA A 436 -14.72 22.89 -5.67
C ALA A 436 -14.83 22.73 -7.20
N PHE A 437 -14.14 23.59 -7.96
CA PHE A 437 -14.15 23.64 -9.43
C PHE A 437 -14.01 22.27 -10.14
N TYR A 438 -13.22 21.36 -9.57
CA TYR A 438 -12.98 20.02 -10.12
C TYR A 438 -14.07 18.99 -9.76
N LEU A 439 -14.94 19.24 -8.77
CA LEU A 439 -16.04 18.34 -8.40
C LEU A 439 -17.39 18.75 -9.02
N GLN A 440 -17.58 20.04 -9.32
CA GLN A 440 -18.73 20.58 -10.07
C GLN A 440 -20.12 20.24 -9.47
N GLY A 441 -20.20 19.85 -8.20
CA GLY A 441 -21.43 19.38 -7.56
C GLY A 441 -22.00 18.07 -8.11
N LYS A 442 -21.16 17.20 -8.71
CA LYS A 442 -21.60 15.97 -9.39
C LYS A 442 -20.75 14.76 -9.01
N PHE A 443 -21.40 13.61 -8.89
CA PHE A 443 -20.72 12.32 -8.80
C PHE A 443 -20.00 12.01 -10.13
N PRO A 444 -18.75 11.50 -10.16
CA PRO A 444 -18.00 11.37 -11.40
C PRO A 444 -18.59 10.27 -12.32
N PRO A 445 -18.75 10.50 -13.64
CA PRO A 445 -19.48 9.60 -14.54
C PRO A 445 -18.76 8.28 -14.86
N LYS A 446 -17.49 8.14 -14.45
CA LYS A 446 -16.73 6.88 -14.52
C LYS A 446 -16.66 6.16 -13.17
N HIS A 447 -17.26 6.70 -12.11
CA HIS A 447 -17.29 6.09 -10.79
C HIS A 447 -18.61 5.35 -10.54
N THR A 448 -18.64 4.37 -9.65
CA THR A 448 -19.85 3.70 -9.14
C THR A 448 -19.85 3.67 -7.62
N LEU A 449 -21.04 3.66 -7.01
CA LEU A 449 -21.22 3.42 -5.59
C LEU A 449 -22.11 2.19 -5.42
N ASP A 450 -21.58 1.20 -4.72
CA ASP A 450 -22.20 -0.08 -4.50
C ASP A 450 -22.32 -0.28 -2.97
N TYR A 451 -23.41 0.25 -2.38
CA TYR A 451 -23.70 -0.04 -0.97
C TYR A 451 -24.04 -1.53 -0.80
N ILE A 452 -23.69 -2.12 0.34
CA ILE A 452 -23.87 -3.54 0.62
C ILE A 452 -24.66 -3.70 1.91
N ALA A 453 -25.94 -4.02 1.76
CA ALA A 453 -26.86 -4.28 2.87
C ALA A 453 -26.46 -5.54 3.66
N ASN A 454 -26.68 -5.47 4.97
CA ASN A 454 -26.56 -6.58 5.92
C ASN A 454 -25.14 -7.18 6.07
N VAL A 455 -24.12 -6.47 5.57
CA VAL A 455 -22.69 -6.79 5.70
C VAL A 455 -22.02 -5.72 6.57
N SER A 456 -21.02 -6.13 7.36
CA SER A 456 -20.15 -5.27 8.18
C SER A 456 -18.70 -5.34 7.67
N HIS A 457 -17.69 -5.21 8.53
CA HIS A 457 -16.25 -5.20 8.18
C HIS A 457 -15.66 -6.57 7.75
N GLN A 458 -16.37 -7.32 6.90
CA GLN A 458 -16.11 -8.73 6.58
C GLN A 458 -15.55 -8.90 5.17
N ASP A 459 -14.26 -9.23 5.06
CA ASP A 459 -13.50 -9.30 3.79
C ASP A 459 -14.23 -10.10 2.69
N TYR A 460 -14.62 -11.35 2.99
CA TYR A 460 -15.18 -12.26 2.00
C TYR A 460 -16.57 -11.82 1.54
N ALA A 461 -17.43 -11.38 2.46
CA ALA A 461 -18.75 -10.84 2.12
C ALA A 461 -18.63 -9.67 1.15
N MET A 462 -17.73 -8.73 1.44
CA MET A 462 -17.50 -7.58 0.58
C MET A 462 -17.03 -7.96 -0.83
N TYR A 463 -16.23 -9.02 -0.99
CA TYR A 463 -15.81 -9.51 -2.31
C TYR A 463 -16.87 -10.35 -3.05
N SER A 464 -17.75 -11.06 -2.34
CA SER A 464 -18.62 -12.11 -2.91
C SER A 464 -20.08 -11.71 -3.18
N THR A 465 -20.45 -10.45 -2.99
CA THR A 465 -21.80 -9.96 -3.36
C THR A 465 -21.94 -9.77 -4.87
N ASN A 466 -23.18 -9.79 -5.36
CA ASN A 466 -23.53 -9.65 -6.78
C ASN A 466 -22.83 -8.44 -7.44
N MET A 467 -22.90 -7.27 -6.79
CA MET A 467 -22.30 -6.04 -7.32
C MET A 467 -20.78 -6.08 -7.28
N SER A 468 -20.16 -6.53 -6.18
CA SER A 468 -18.70 -6.69 -6.14
C SER A 468 -18.19 -7.69 -7.17
N ILE A 469 -18.88 -8.80 -7.38
CA ILE A 469 -18.59 -9.76 -8.45
C ILE A 469 -18.67 -9.08 -9.83
N GLN A 470 -19.71 -8.28 -10.07
CA GLN A 470 -19.85 -7.51 -11.30
C GLN A 470 -18.67 -6.54 -11.51
N ARG A 471 -18.27 -5.77 -10.49
CA ARG A 471 -17.13 -4.84 -10.59
C ARG A 471 -15.79 -5.55 -10.79
N LEU A 472 -15.52 -6.54 -9.93
CA LEU A 472 -14.24 -7.26 -9.87
C LEU A 472 -14.00 -8.13 -11.10
N PHE A 473 -15.02 -8.85 -11.59
CA PHE A 473 -14.84 -9.85 -12.65
C PHE A 473 -15.44 -9.45 -14.00
N TYR A 474 -16.59 -8.76 -14.06
CA TYR A 474 -17.36 -8.65 -15.30
C TYR A 474 -17.34 -7.28 -16.00
N ASP A 475 -17.31 -6.16 -15.28
CA ASP A 475 -17.44 -4.81 -15.86
C ASP A 475 -16.34 -4.52 -16.90
N GLY A 476 -16.66 -4.66 -18.20
CA GLY A 476 -15.70 -4.53 -19.30
C GLY A 476 -14.76 -5.72 -19.53
N LEU A 477 -15.08 -6.93 -19.05
CA LEU A 477 -14.26 -8.14 -19.20
C LEU A 477 -13.87 -8.46 -20.66
N THR A 478 -14.76 -8.16 -21.61
CA THR A 478 -14.59 -8.38 -23.05
C THR A 478 -14.14 -7.13 -23.82
N VAL A 479 -13.80 -6.04 -23.12
CA VAL A 479 -13.53 -4.72 -23.72
C VAL A 479 -12.07 -4.31 -23.49
N ARG A 480 -11.33 -4.09 -24.58
CA ARG A 480 -10.02 -3.41 -24.57
C ARG A 480 -10.16 -2.04 -25.21
N ASN A 481 -10.06 -0.99 -24.41
CA ASN A 481 -9.94 0.39 -24.89
C ASN A 481 -8.56 0.60 -25.55
N PRO A 482 -8.45 1.49 -26.55
CA PRO A 482 -7.17 1.89 -27.12
C PRO A 482 -6.19 2.40 -26.05
N ASP A 483 -4.89 2.23 -26.30
CA ASP A 483 -3.87 2.70 -25.37
C ASP A 483 -3.71 4.23 -25.46
N VAL A 484 -3.64 4.90 -24.30
CA VAL A 484 -3.56 6.35 -24.11
C VAL A 484 -2.27 6.91 -24.74
N THR A 485 -2.43 7.80 -25.72
CA THR A 485 -1.31 8.36 -26.50
C THR A 485 -0.46 9.38 -25.72
N ASN A 486 -1.07 10.16 -24.83
CA ASN A 486 -0.36 11.13 -23.99
C ASN A 486 -0.16 10.61 -22.56
N THR A 487 0.99 10.01 -22.30
CA THR A 487 1.40 9.51 -20.98
C THR A 487 2.19 10.53 -20.15
N THR A 488 2.24 11.80 -20.58
CA THR A 488 2.98 12.87 -19.88
C THR A 488 2.28 13.28 -18.59
N ASN A 489 3.01 13.30 -17.47
CA ASN A 489 2.50 13.75 -16.17
C ASN A 489 3.14 15.11 -15.77
N PRO A 490 2.48 15.94 -14.93
CA PRO A 490 2.97 17.28 -14.59
C PRO A 490 4.35 17.30 -13.92
N GLY A 491 4.69 16.25 -13.17
CA GLY A 491 5.96 16.10 -12.46
C GLY A 491 7.09 15.47 -13.27
N ASP A 492 6.83 15.12 -14.53
CA ASP A 492 7.86 14.58 -15.42
C ASP A 492 8.85 15.67 -15.83
N LYS A 493 10.13 15.30 -15.93
CA LYS A 493 11.14 16.23 -16.45
C LYS A 493 10.81 16.50 -17.91
N LYS A 494 10.44 17.74 -18.25
CA LYS A 494 10.43 18.21 -19.64
C LYS A 494 11.76 17.81 -20.28
N ASN A 495 11.72 16.97 -21.31
CA ASN A 495 12.93 16.59 -22.03
C ASN A 495 13.56 17.87 -22.59
N SER A 496 14.80 18.13 -22.19
CA SER A 496 15.58 19.25 -22.70
C SER A 496 15.86 19.01 -24.18
N THR A 497 15.00 19.54 -25.05
CA THR A 497 15.22 19.61 -26.50
C THR A 497 16.36 20.55 -26.87
N LYS A 498 16.86 21.34 -25.90
CA LYS A 498 18.28 21.70 -25.87
C LYS A 498 19.10 20.42 -25.86
N VAL A 499 19.55 20.03 -27.05
CA VAL A 499 20.72 19.18 -27.29
C VAL A 499 21.75 19.51 -26.22
N LYS A 500 22.41 18.49 -25.65
CA LYS A 500 23.62 18.70 -24.84
C LYS A 500 24.72 19.18 -25.80
N GLY A 501 24.69 20.47 -26.14
CA GLY A 501 25.83 21.16 -26.73
C GLY A 501 27.05 20.82 -25.91
N HIS A 502 28.19 20.60 -26.59
CA HIS A 502 29.39 20.10 -25.95
C HIS A 502 29.66 20.92 -24.68
N LYS A 503 29.78 20.24 -23.53
CA LYS A 503 30.11 20.94 -22.28
C LYS A 503 31.42 21.66 -22.54
N ALA A 504 31.40 22.99 -22.54
CA ALA A 504 32.62 23.78 -22.53
C ALA A 504 33.45 23.27 -21.34
N PHE A 505 34.66 22.80 -21.61
CA PHE A 505 35.47 22.10 -20.59
C PHE A 505 35.85 23.06 -19.46
N ALA A 506 35.92 24.37 -19.75
CA ALA A 506 35.81 25.42 -18.78
C ALA A 506 34.34 25.82 -18.54
N THR A 507 33.91 25.78 -17.28
CA THR A 507 32.82 26.63 -16.79
C THR A 507 33.43 27.85 -16.08
N PRO A 508 32.68 28.94 -15.81
CA PRO A 508 33.21 30.11 -15.10
C PRO A 508 33.80 29.82 -13.70
N ALA A 509 33.52 28.66 -13.11
CA ALA A 509 34.20 28.19 -11.89
C ALA A 509 35.60 27.62 -12.18
N HIS A 510 35.73 26.80 -13.23
CA HIS A 510 37.02 26.26 -13.68
C HIS A 510 37.94 27.35 -14.20
N GLU A 511 37.38 28.33 -14.92
CA GLU A 511 38.09 29.52 -15.41
C GLU A 511 38.65 30.34 -14.25
N LYS A 512 37.86 30.62 -13.20
CA LYS A 512 38.34 31.29 -11.99
C LYS A 512 39.44 30.51 -11.25
N VAL A 513 39.34 29.18 -11.20
CA VAL A 513 40.40 28.33 -10.61
C VAL A 513 41.68 28.35 -11.46
N ALA A 514 41.57 28.29 -12.79
CA ALA A 514 42.71 28.37 -13.69
C ALA A 514 43.40 29.75 -13.63
N ILE A 515 42.63 30.84 -13.61
CA ILE A 515 43.15 32.20 -13.41
C ILE A 515 43.81 32.32 -12.03
N GLY A 516 43.22 31.75 -10.97
CA GLY A 516 43.80 31.73 -9.63
C GLY A 516 45.14 30.98 -9.58
N LEU A 517 45.26 29.82 -10.23
CA LEU A 517 46.51 29.06 -10.32
C LEU A 517 47.57 29.79 -11.15
N LEU A 518 47.20 30.40 -12.28
CA LEU A 518 48.12 31.16 -13.12
C LEU A 518 48.60 32.45 -12.43
N ALA A 519 47.70 33.25 -11.87
CA ALA A 519 48.05 34.46 -11.13
C ALA A 519 48.86 34.13 -9.86
N GLY A 520 48.53 33.04 -9.16
CA GLY A 520 49.27 32.58 -7.98
C GLY A 520 50.68 32.11 -8.31
N SER A 521 50.87 31.35 -9.39
CA SER A 521 52.20 30.89 -9.82
C SER A 521 53.06 32.02 -10.40
N LEU A 522 52.48 32.94 -11.17
CA LEU A 522 53.18 34.16 -11.63
C LEU A 522 53.53 35.09 -10.46
N GLY A 523 52.63 35.24 -9.48
CA GLY A 523 52.89 35.99 -8.25
C GLY A 523 54.01 35.38 -7.41
N LEU A 524 54.03 34.05 -7.27
CA LEU A 524 55.12 33.33 -6.59
C LEU A 524 56.46 33.51 -7.32
N LEU A 525 56.48 33.39 -8.65
CA LEU A 525 57.67 33.67 -9.46
C LEU A 525 58.16 35.12 -9.26
N PHE A 526 57.25 36.10 -9.29
CA PHE A 526 57.60 37.51 -9.07
C PHE A 526 58.19 37.74 -7.67
N ILE A 527 57.58 37.18 -6.62
CA ILE A 527 58.08 37.25 -5.24
C ILE A 527 59.46 36.59 -5.14
N VAL A 528 59.66 35.40 -5.72
CA VAL A 528 60.95 34.70 -5.70
C VAL A 528 62.02 35.53 -6.42
N PHE A 529 61.79 35.97 -7.66
CA PHE A 529 62.80 36.73 -8.42
C PHE A 529 63.04 38.17 -7.92
N THR A 530 62.11 38.77 -7.15
CA THR A 530 62.35 40.06 -6.47
C THR A 530 62.97 39.93 -5.08
N ALA A 531 62.73 38.83 -4.36
CA ALA A 531 63.34 38.56 -3.06
C ALA A 531 64.73 37.92 -3.16
N LEU A 532 65.01 37.12 -4.20
CA LEU A 532 66.31 36.47 -4.39
C LEU A 532 67.51 37.45 -4.32
N PRO A 533 67.50 38.63 -4.99
CA PRO A 533 68.59 39.60 -4.88
C PRO A 533 68.72 40.29 -3.52
N ILE A 534 67.69 40.21 -2.66
CA ILE A 534 67.67 40.77 -1.30
C ILE A 534 68.18 39.73 -0.30
N ILE A 535 67.85 38.46 -0.51
CA ILE A 535 68.27 37.32 0.32
C ILE A 535 69.72 36.90 0.01
N PHE A 536 70.10 36.94 -1.26
CA PHE A 536 71.45 36.64 -1.75
C PHE A 536 72.12 37.92 -2.24
N THR A 537 72.54 38.77 -1.28
CA THR A 537 73.44 39.88 -1.58
C THR A 537 74.74 39.35 -2.16
N ALA A 538 75.05 39.73 -3.40
CA ALA A 538 76.18 39.16 -4.13
C ALA A 538 77.51 39.73 -3.65
N ASP A 539 78.14 39.07 -2.68
CA ASP A 539 79.55 39.33 -2.36
C ASP A 539 80.32 38.09 -1.87
N HIS A 540 81.60 38.06 -2.24
CA HIS A 540 82.65 37.18 -1.70
C HIS A 540 82.53 35.66 -1.92
N VAL A 541 82.67 35.23 -3.18
CA VAL A 541 83.58 34.10 -3.48
C VAL A 541 84.73 34.65 -4.33
N LYS A 542 85.86 34.94 -3.69
CA LYS A 542 87.15 35.05 -4.38
C LYS A 542 87.78 33.66 -4.45
N ASP A 543 88.72 33.51 -5.38
CA ASP A 543 89.56 32.31 -5.55
C ASP A 543 88.77 31.03 -5.88
N VAL A 544 88.25 30.98 -7.11
CA VAL A 544 87.94 29.71 -7.80
C VAL A 544 89.09 29.40 -8.75
N ASP A 545 89.72 28.25 -8.55
CA ASP A 545 90.89 27.79 -9.33
C ASP A 545 90.52 27.49 -10.79
N ILE A 546 91.40 27.86 -11.72
CA ILE A 546 91.20 27.80 -13.19
C ILE A 546 91.78 26.49 -13.78
N SER A 547 92.17 25.53 -12.93
CA SER A 547 92.93 24.33 -13.30
C SER A 547 92.20 23.26 -14.12
N TRP A 548 90.91 23.45 -14.44
CA TRP A 548 90.06 22.45 -15.10
C TRP A 548 89.76 22.70 -16.59
N ASP A 549 90.07 23.87 -17.14
CA ASP A 549 89.64 24.28 -18.50
C ASP A 549 90.56 23.75 -19.63
N ALA A 550 91.14 22.55 -19.45
CA ALA A 550 92.18 21.97 -20.30
C ALA A 550 91.96 20.49 -20.70
N GLN A 551 90.75 19.96 -20.50
CA GLN A 551 90.26 18.66 -21.00
C GLN A 551 88.71 18.74 -21.05
N SER A 552 88.00 18.52 -22.16
CA SER A 552 88.38 17.92 -23.43
C SER A 552 87.59 18.49 -24.63
N TYR A 553 88.28 19.09 -25.60
CA TYR A 553 87.80 19.05 -26.99
C TYR A 553 88.12 17.67 -27.59
N LEU A 554 87.34 17.25 -28.60
CA LEU A 554 87.41 15.96 -29.35
C LEU A 554 86.79 14.71 -28.67
N SER A 555 85.50 14.48 -28.96
CA SER A 555 84.99 13.13 -29.29
C SER A 555 83.91 13.25 -30.38
N SER A 556 83.85 12.29 -31.31
CA SER A 556 83.24 12.48 -32.64
C SER A 556 81.94 11.70 -32.90
N GLU A 557 81.18 11.36 -31.86
CA GLU A 557 80.20 10.25 -31.91
C GLU A 557 78.70 10.60 -31.72
N SER A 558 78.28 11.85 -31.93
CA SER A 558 76.85 12.22 -31.96
C SER A 558 76.30 12.62 -33.34
N ARG A 559 77.13 12.63 -34.39
CA ARG A 559 76.73 13.03 -35.77
C ARG A 559 76.15 11.90 -36.65
N ARG A 560 75.74 10.77 -36.07
CA ARG A 560 75.06 9.67 -36.78
C ARG A 560 74.01 8.98 -35.91
N MET A 561 72.72 9.21 -36.17
CA MET A 561 71.61 8.22 -36.04
C MET A 561 70.21 8.77 -36.44
N LEU A 562 70.12 9.61 -37.49
CA LEU A 562 68.82 10.05 -38.07
C LEU A 562 68.84 10.18 -39.61
N VAL A 563 69.25 9.13 -40.33
CA VAL A 563 69.01 9.00 -41.79
C VAL A 563 68.81 7.52 -42.15
N ASP A 564 67.75 7.21 -42.90
CA ASP A 564 67.49 5.93 -43.61
C ASP A 564 67.32 4.65 -42.72
N ARG A 565 66.50 3.65 -43.09
CA ARG A 565 65.48 3.55 -44.15
C ARG A 565 64.45 2.43 -43.87
N LYS A 566 63.30 2.52 -44.56
CA LYS A 566 62.35 1.44 -44.96
C LYS A 566 62.66 0.00 -44.51
N TRP A 567 61.66 -0.64 -43.90
CA TRP A 567 60.75 -1.51 -44.66
C TRP A 567 59.31 -1.09 -44.38
#